data_AF-A0A1X7PIG5-F1
#
_entry.id   AF-A0A1X7PIG5-F1
#
_cell.length_a   1.000
_cell.length_b   1.000
_cell.length_c   1.000
_cell.angle_alpha   90.00
_cell.angle_beta   90.00
_cell.angle_gamma   90.00
#
_symmetry.space_group_name_H-M   'P 1'
#
loop_
_entity.id
_entity.type
_entity.pdbx_description
1 polymer ?
#
loop_
_entity_poly.entity_id
_entity_poly.type
_entity_poly.pdbx_seq_one_letter_code
_entity_poly.pdbx_strand_id
1 'polypeptide(L)'
;MPWGRAYFAAQALGGAAWWIAVALSPFVRTATLGSLEPLPIAALDLPLFVGASALAALGVRWAARLATGWTLLVAIALAGYATVTTEAGWGVLVMLAAAGGSLAALCLVTLGRIPTRWIASGPFAFRLASSGRSPLAHLAATLAQIVVFWGGALAVIPIAIAALEARWVVALPFPSLAWPFGAVLLVLASSLGIWSALSMSLLGDGTPLPSAMPNRLVIAGPYRWVRNPMAVAGITQGVAVGLLLSSWLVVAYALLGSVLWNYAVRPLEEADLEARFGESFRRYRDRVRCWVPRVPAPRE
;
A
#
# COMPACT_ATOMS: atom_id res chain seq x y z
N MET A 1 0.60 0.67 22.24
CA MET A 1 -0.65 0.40 22.99
C MET A 1 -1.68 1.54 22.93
N PRO A 2 -1.37 2.83 23.21
CA PRO A 2 -2.41 3.87 23.24
C PRO A 2 -3.06 4.13 21.87
N TRP A 3 -2.26 4.09 20.79
CA TRP A 3 -2.74 4.31 19.42
C TRP A 3 -3.80 3.30 18.96
N GLY A 4 -3.65 2.02 19.31
CA GLY A 4 -4.65 1.00 18.95
C GLY A 4 -5.99 1.23 19.67
N ARG A 5 -5.95 1.62 20.95
CA ARG A 5 -7.15 1.98 21.71
C ARG A 5 -7.79 3.27 21.21
N ALA A 6 -6.99 4.28 20.87
CA ALA A 6 -7.44 5.53 20.29
C ALA A 6 -8.13 5.32 18.93
N TYR A 7 -7.60 4.41 18.10
CA TYR A 7 -8.25 4.03 16.85
C TYR A 7 -9.62 3.41 17.10
N PHE A 8 -9.74 2.43 18.02
CA PHE A 8 -11.04 1.83 18.33
C PHE A 8 -12.03 2.85 18.92
N ALA A 9 -11.56 3.86 19.67
CA ALA A 9 -12.42 4.97 20.12
C ALA A 9 -12.95 5.78 18.93
N ALA A 10 -12.05 6.16 18.00
CA ALA A 10 -12.43 6.87 16.78
C ALA A 10 -13.38 6.03 15.90
N GLN A 11 -13.15 4.72 15.80
CA GLN A 11 -14.02 3.80 15.06
C GLN A 11 -15.41 3.70 15.68
N ALA A 12 -15.51 3.62 17.01
CA ALA A 12 -16.80 3.60 17.71
C ALA A 12 -17.59 4.90 17.48
N LEU A 13 -16.93 6.05 17.66
CA LEU A 13 -17.55 7.37 17.44
C LEU A 13 -17.94 7.56 15.96
N GLY A 14 -17.06 7.17 15.04
CA GLY A 14 -17.32 7.24 13.60
C GLY A 14 -18.48 6.34 13.17
N GLY A 15 -18.55 5.12 13.68
CA GLY A 15 -19.65 4.19 13.42
C GLY A 15 -20.98 4.69 13.96
N ALA A 16 -21.00 5.23 15.19
CA ALA A 16 -22.20 5.83 15.77
C ALA A 16 -22.67 7.05 14.96
N ALA A 17 -21.75 7.95 14.60
CA ALA A 17 -22.05 9.11 13.77
C ALA A 17 -22.55 8.71 12.38
N TRP A 18 -22.00 7.65 11.79
CA TRP A 18 -22.46 7.12 10.51
C TRP A 18 -23.88 6.57 10.59
N TRP A 19 -24.23 5.78 11.62
CA TRP A 19 -25.61 5.31 11.81
C TRP A 19 -26.61 6.45 12.00
N ILE A 20 -26.23 7.50 12.72
CA ILE A 20 -27.03 8.73 12.82
C ILE A 20 -27.20 9.35 11.41
N ALA A 21 -26.13 9.45 10.62
CA ALA A 21 -26.19 9.98 9.26
C ALA A 21 -27.08 9.13 8.32
N VAL A 22 -27.04 7.79 8.44
CA VAL A 22 -27.93 6.88 7.70
C VAL A 22 -29.39 7.14 8.02
N ALA A 23 -29.72 7.42 9.29
CA ALA A 23 -31.07 7.73 9.71
C ALA A 23 -31.54 9.12 9.25
N LEU A 24 -30.64 10.10 9.20
CA LEU A 24 -30.97 11.50 8.90
C LEU A 24 -30.89 11.87 7.41
N SER A 25 -30.11 11.14 6.62
CA SER A 25 -29.81 11.50 5.23
C SER A 25 -30.08 10.34 4.26
N PRO A 26 -31.09 10.45 3.38
CA PRO A 26 -31.32 9.50 2.30
C PRO A 26 -30.10 9.30 1.39
N PHE A 27 -29.32 10.37 1.15
CA PHE A 27 -28.11 10.30 0.34
C PHE A 27 -27.07 9.34 0.95
N VAL A 28 -26.68 9.55 2.22
CA VAL A 28 -25.78 8.64 2.94
C VAL A 28 -26.31 7.20 2.94
N ARG A 29 -27.61 7.00 3.22
CA ARG A 29 -28.22 5.66 3.19
C ARG A 29 -28.04 4.99 1.82
N THR A 30 -28.47 5.64 0.74
CA THR A 30 -28.38 5.04 -0.61
C THR A 30 -26.93 4.85 -1.05
N ALA A 31 -26.03 5.80 -0.75
CA ALA A 31 -24.62 5.72 -1.15
C ALA A 31 -23.86 4.60 -0.43
N THR A 32 -24.21 4.29 0.82
CA THR A 32 -23.45 3.36 1.68
C THR A 32 -24.14 2.02 1.95
N LEU A 33 -25.47 1.95 1.82
CA LEU A 33 -26.27 0.74 2.02
C LEU A 33 -27.08 0.34 0.78
N GLY A 34 -27.27 1.22 -0.19
CA GLY A 34 -28.10 0.91 -1.36
C GLY A 34 -29.55 0.62 -0.95
N SER A 35 -30.09 -0.47 -1.48
CA SER A 35 -31.43 -1.00 -1.21
C SER A 35 -31.51 -1.85 0.06
N LEU A 36 -30.40 -2.04 0.79
CA LEU A 36 -30.41 -2.80 2.03
C LEU A 36 -31.30 -2.13 3.09
N GLU A 37 -32.09 -2.96 3.78
CA GLU A 37 -32.90 -2.53 4.91
C GLU A 37 -31.99 -2.15 6.11
N PRO A 38 -32.03 -0.89 6.60
CA PRO A 38 -31.10 -0.44 7.64
C PRO A 38 -31.33 -1.11 9.00
N LEU A 39 -32.59 -1.45 9.34
CA LEU A 39 -32.96 -1.92 10.68
C LEU A 39 -32.26 -3.23 11.09
N PRO A 40 -32.29 -4.31 10.28
CA PRO A 40 -31.57 -5.55 10.61
C PRO A 40 -30.06 -5.36 10.68
N ILE A 41 -29.51 -4.52 9.81
CA ILE A 41 -28.07 -4.24 9.78
C ILE A 41 -27.67 -3.46 11.04
N ALA A 42 -28.43 -2.44 11.43
CA ALA A 42 -28.18 -1.67 12.64
C ALA A 42 -28.25 -2.54 13.90
N ALA A 43 -29.21 -3.48 13.96
CA ALA A 43 -29.36 -4.37 15.10
C ALA A 43 -28.12 -5.24 15.35
N LEU A 44 -27.38 -5.60 14.29
CA LEU A 44 -26.13 -6.36 14.40
C LEU A 44 -24.92 -5.43 14.52
N ASP A 45 -24.87 -4.36 13.73
CA ASP A 45 -23.71 -3.50 13.61
C ASP A 45 -23.51 -2.60 14.85
N LEU A 46 -24.58 -2.10 15.46
CA LEU A 46 -24.46 -1.30 16.69
C LEU A 46 -23.76 -2.07 17.83
N PRO A 47 -24.13 -3.31 18.18
CA PRO A 47 -23.39 -4.05 19.21
C PRO A 47 -22.03 -4.56 18.72
N LEU A 48 -21.95 -5.13 17.51
CA LEU A 48 -20.76 -5.85 17.04
C LEU A 48 -19.67 -4.95 16.45
N PHE A 49 -20.03 -3.78 15.92
CA PHE A 49 -19.10 -2.77 15.43
C PHE A 49 -18.91 -1.65 16.47
N VAL A 50 -19.96 -0.88 16.75
CA VAL A 50 -19.86 0.33 17.61
C VAL A 50 -19.56 -0.04 19.06
N GLY A 51 -20.37 -0.92 19.65
CA GLY A 51 -20.24 -1.36 21.05
C GLY A 51 -18.94 -2.12 21.30
N ALA A 52 -18.61 -3.08 20.43
CA ALA A 52 -17.34 -3.81 20.54
C ALA A 52 -16.12 -2.90 20.37
N SER A 53 -16.17 -1.90 19.47
CA SER A 53 -15.10 -0.91 19.32
C SER A 53 -14.97 -0.02 20.56
N ALA A 54 -16.08 0.39 21.18
CA ALA A 54 -16.06 1.16 22.43
C ALA A 54 -15.42 0.34 23.57
N LEU A 55 -15.80 -0.92 23.72
CA LEU A 55 -15.19 -1.83 24.70
C LEU A 55 -13.69 -2.07 24.42
N ALA A 56 -13.31 -2.21 23.15
CA ALA A 56 -11.91 -2.32 22.74
C ALA A 56 -11.11 -1.07 23.11
N ALA A 57 -11.68 0.12 22.95
CA ALA A 57 -11.09 1.39 23.37
C ALA A 57 -10.87 1.46 24.89
N LEU A 58 -11.76 0.86 25.68
CA LEU A 58 -11.62 0.72 27.14
C LEU A 58 -10.59 -0.34 27.57
N GLY A 59 -10.02 -1.10 26.62
CA GLY A 59 -8.95 -2.08 26.88
C GLY A 59 -9.41 -3.53 26.86
N VAL A 60 -10.67 -3.81 26.51
CA VAL A 60 -11.21 -5.17 26.43
C VAL A 60 -10.69 -5.88 25.17
N ARG A 61 -9.71 -6.78 25.34
CA ARG A 61 -8.99 -7.42 24.23
C ARG A 61 -9.84 -8.31 23.33
N TRP A 62 -10.80 -9.05 23.89
CA TRP A 62 -11.68 -9.90 23.08
C TRP A 62 -12.64 -9.04 22.22
N ALA A 63 -13.06 -7.88 22.73
CA ALA A 63 -13.90 -6.96 21.99
C ALA A 63 -13.18 -6.36 20.78
N ALA A 64 -11.86 -6.13 20.89
CA ALA A 64 -11.05 -5.73 19.73
C ALA A 64 -11.06 -6.78 18.61
N ARG A 65 -10.93 -8.08 18.97
CA ARG A 65 -11.01 -9.18 17.99
C ARG A 65 -12.39 -9.29 17.36
N LEU A 66 -13.43 -9.15 18.17
CA LEU A 66 -14.82 -9.18 17.71
C LEU A 66 -15.10 -8.02 16.75
N ALA A 67 -14.76 -6.80 17.13
CA ALA A 67 -14.92 -5.61 16.30
C ALA A 67 -14.17 -5.76 14.97
N THR A 68 -12.90 -6.18 14.99
CA THR A 68 -12.13 -6.40 13.77
C THR A 68 -12.72 -7.51 12.90
N GLY A 69 -13.11 -8.65 13.48
CA GLY A 69 -13.72 -9.76 12.75
C GLY A 69 -15.03 -9.37 12.08
N TRP A 70 -15.89 -8.64 12.81
CA TRP A 70 -17.13 -8.10 12.26
C TRP A 70 -16.88 -7.07 11.16
N THR A 71 -15.94 -6.14 11.36
CA THR A 71 -15.57 -5.13 10.35
C THR A 71 -15.10 -5.78 9.04
N LEU A 72 -14.29 -6.83 9.12
CA LEU A 72 -13.84 -7.60 7.95
C LEU A 72 -15.00 -8.33 7.26
N LEU A 73 -15.87 -8.97 8.05
CA LEU A 73 -17.04 -9.66 7.52
C LEU A 73 -17.94 -8.69 6.74
N VAL A 74 -18.26 -7.54 7.34
CA VAL A 74 -19.10 -6.51 6.70
C VAL A 74 -18.39 -5.95 5.46
N ALA A 75 -17.09 -5.67 5.50
CA ALA A 75 -16.36 -5.19 4.33
C ALA A 75 -16.42 -6.18 3.15
N ILE A 76 -16.23 -7.48 3.41
CA ILE A 76 -16.31 -8.53 2.38
C ILE A 76 -17.74 -8.70 1.88
N ALA A 77 -18.72 -8.78 2.78
CA ALA A 77 -20.13 -8.95 2.42
C ALA A 77 -20.63 -7.77 1.59
N LEU A 78 -20.29 -6.54 1.99
CA LEU A 78 -20.68 -5.32 1.29
C LEU A 78 -19.97 -5.20 -0.06
N ALA A 79 -18.68 -5.59 -0.16
CA ALA A 79 -17.98 -5.65 -1.43
C ALA A 79 -18.62 -6.66 -2.39
N GLY A 80 -19.00 -7.84 -1.89
CA GLY A 80 -19.72 -8.84 -2.69
C GLY A 80 -21.08 -8.32 -3.16
N TYR A 81 -21.86 -7.74 -2.23
CA TYR A 81 -23.14 -7.12 -2.53
C TYR A 81 -23.02 -6.02 -3.59
N ALA A 82 -22.11 -5.06 -3.41
CA ALA A 82 -21.88 -3.98 -4.37
C ALA A 82 -21.40 -4.49 -5.73
N THR A 83 -20.60 -5.56 -5.74
CA THR A 83 -20.15 -6.19 -6.99
C THR A 83 -21.30 -6.87 -7.73
N VAL A 84 -22.29 -7.41 -7.04
CA VAL A 84 -23.46 -8.05 -7.68
C VAL A 84 -24.53 -7.03 -8.07
N THR A 85 -24.79 -6.03 -7.22
CA THR A 85 -25.93 -5.12 -7.34
C THR A 85 -25.60 -3.75 -7.90
N THR A 86 -24.32 -3.35 -7.95
CA THR A 86 -23.84 -1.98 -8.25
C THR A 86 -24.25 -0.91 -7.24
N GLU A 87 -24.75 -1.32 -6.08
CA GLU A 87 -25.16 -0.40 -5.02
C GLU A 87 -24.13 -0.32 -3.89
N ALA A 88 -24.29 0.63 -2.98
CA ALA A 88 -23.51 0.72 -1.74
C ALA A 88 -21.98 0.84 -1.90
N GLY A 89 -21.48 1.26 -3.07
CA GLY A 89 -20.05 1.30 -3.35
C GLY A 89 -19.23 2.19 -2.39
N TRP A 90 -19.76 3.33 -1.97
CA TRP A 90 -19.09 4.17 -0.97
C TRP A 90 -19.01 3.48 0.39
N GLY A 91 -20.00 2.66 0.73
CA GLY A 91 -19.97 1.82 1.93
C GLY A 91 -18.83 0.81 1.89
N VAL A 92 -18.56 0.20 0.72
CA VAL A 92 -17.41 -0.70 0.52
C VAL A 92 -16.11 0.00 0.87
N LEU A 93 -15.89 1.21 0.34
CA LEU A 93 -14.65 1.95 0.57
C LEU A 93 -14.46 2.33 2.04
N VAL A 94 -15.53 2.79 2.71
CA VAL A 94 -15.51 3.10 4.14
C VAL A 94 -15.19 1.85 4.96
N MET A 95 -15.81 0.72 4.65
CA MET A 95 -15.61 -0.53 5.38
C MET A 95 -14.24 -1.16 5.13
N LEU A 96 -13.68 -1.05 3.91
CA LEU A 96 -12.30 -1.47 3.63
C LEU A 96 -11.28 -0.63 4.40
N ALA A 97 -11.49 0.69 4.48
CA ALA A 97 -10.65 1.57 5.28
C ALA A 97 -10.75 1.26 6.78
N ALA A 98 -11.97 1.03 7.29
CA ALA A 98 -12.21 0.61 8.67
C ALA A 98 -11.58 -0.76 8.97
N ALA A 99 -11.67 -1.72 8.05
CA ALA A 99 -11.06 -3.04 8.20
C ALA A 99 -9.54 -2.98 8.28
N GLY A 100 -8.90 -2.19 7.40
CA GLY A 100 -7.46 -1.99 7.41
C GLY A 100 -6.96 -1.34 8.71
N GLY A 101 -7.66 -0.31 9.18
CA GLY A 101 -7.33 0.32 10.46
C GLY A 101 -7.61 -0.58 11.67
N SER A 102 -8.71 -1.33 11.67
CA SER A 102 -9.04 -2.33 12.69
C SER A 102 -7.97 -3.41 12.81
N LEU A 103 -7.45 -3.93 11.69
CA LEU A 103 -6.34 -4.88 11.68
C LEU A 103 -5.07 -4.28 12.28
N ALA A 104 -4.70 -3.07 11.87
CA ALA A 104 -3.54 -2.38 12.43
C ALA A 104 -3.69 -2.13 13.94
N ALA A 105 -4.86 -1.66 14.37
CA ALA A 105 -5.19 -1.43 15.78
C ALA A 105 -5.18 -2.72 16.59
N LEU A 106 -5.72 -3.81 16.05
CA LEU A 106 -5.69 -5.12 16.68
C LEU A 106 -4.25 -5.60 16.89
N CYS A 107 -3.37 -5.46 15.90
CA CYS A 107 -1.94 -5.75 16.06
C CYS A 107 -1.32 -4.91 17.17
N LEU A 108 -1.62 -3.60 17.23
CA LEU A 108 -1.09 -2.71 18.27
C LEU A 108 -1.58 -3.03 19.69
N VAL A 109 -2.82 -3.51 19.83
CA VAL A 109 -3.41 -3.90 21.12
C VAL A 109 -2.92 -5.28 21.58
N THR A 110 -2.75 -6.22 20.64
CA THR A 110 -2.40 -7.62 20.96
C THR A 110 -0.89 -7.86 21.01
N LEU A 111 -0.14 -7.36 20.03
CA LEU A 111 1.29 -7.57 19.87
C LEU A 111 2.13 -6.39 20.37
N GLY A 112 1.50 -5.25 20.65
CA GLY A 112 2.19 -4.00 21.02
C GLY A 112 2.86 -3.28 19.85
N ARG A 113 2.92 -3.91 18.67
CA ARG A 113 3.58 -3.43 17.45
C ARG A 113 2.88 -3.97 16.20
N ILE A 114 3.08 -3.31 15.06
CA ILE A 114 2.69 -3.87 13.75
C ILE A 114 3.81 -4.84 13.32
N PRO A 115 3.51 -6.10 12.99
CA PRO A 115 4.52 -7.11 12.67
C PRO A 115 5.08 -6.93 11.25
N THR A 116 5.72 -5.79 10.98
CA THR A 116 6.27 -5.42 9.66
C THR A 116 7.31 -6.43 9.16
N ARG A 117 8.00 -7.13 10.07
CA ARG A 117 8.96 -8.19 9.72
C ARG A 117 8.34 -9.37 8.95
N TRP A 118 7.04 -9.60 9.09
CA TRP A 118 6.36 -10.64 8.30
C TRP A 118 6.28 -10.28 6.82
N ILE A 119 6.29 -8.99 6.47
CA ILE A 119 6.29 -8.52 5.07
C ILE A 119 7.59 -8.93 4.36
N ALA A 120 8.72 -8.92 5.08
CA ALA A 120 10.02 -9.36 4.57
C ALA A 120 10.28 -10.87 4.79
N SER A 121 9.23 -11.68 4.93
CA SER A 121 9.34 -13.14 5.13
C SER A 121 8.80 -13.93 3.92
N GLY A 122 9.20 -15.20 3.79
CA GLY A 122 8.72 -16.09 2.71
C GLY A 122 9.29 -15.74 1.33
N PRO A 123 8.47 -15.57 0.27
CA PRO A 123 8.96 -15.28 -1.09
C PRO A 123 9.64 -13.90 -1.20
N PHE A 124 9.33 -12.97 -0.29
CA PHE A 124 9.91 -11.63 -0.21
C PHE A 124 11.11 -11.53 0.76
N ALA A 125 11.59 -12.67 1.28
CA ALA A 125 12.79 -12.68 2.10
C ALA A 125 14.01 -12.25 1.30
N PHE A 126 14.79 -11.35 1.87
CA PHE A 126 16.08 -10.90 1.37
C PHE A 126 17.04 -12.08 1.21
N ARG A 127 17.36 -12.46 -0.03
CA ARG A 127 18.26 -13.57 -0.35
C ARG A 127 19.41 -13.09 -1.21
N LEU A 128 20.62 -13.51 -0.85
CA LEU A 128 21.82 -13.30 -1.66
C LEU A 128 21.76 -14.18 -2.91
N ALA A 129 22.32 -13.69 -4.01
CA ALA A 129 22.38 -14.43 -5.27
C ALA A 129 23.12 -15.76 -5.09
N SER A 130 22.53 -16.87 -5.54
CA SER A 130 23.19 -18.19 -5.47
C SER A 130 24.20 -18.35 -6.61
N SER A 131 25.42 -18.77 -6.25
CA SER A 131 26.58 -18.87 -7.14
C SER A 131 26.61 -20.13 -8.03
N GLY A 132 25.46 -20.74 -8.36
CA GLY A 132 25.41 -22.09 -8.96
C GLY A 132 24.55 -22.32 -10.21
N ARG A 133 23.88 -21.32 -10.79
CA ARG A 133 23.08 -21.49 -12.04
C ARG A 133 23.79 -20.94 -13.28
N SER A 134 23.44 -21.46 -14.45
CA SER A 134 23.94 -20.95 -15.73
C SER A 134 23.49 -19.50 -15.97
N PRO A 135 24.29 -18.64 -16.63
CA PRO A 135 23.96 -17.24 -16.87
C PRO A 135 22.61 -17.03 -17.57
N LEU A 136 22.26 -17.90 -18.52
CA LEU A 136 20.98 -17.86 -19.25
C LEU A 136 19.80 -18.19 -18.32
N ALA A 137 19.95 -19.13 -17.38
CA ALA A 137 18.90 -19.45 -16.42
C ALA A 137 18.66 -18.30 -15.43
N HIS A 138 19.73 -17.60 -15.01
CA HIS A 138 19.61 -16.39 -14.20
C HIS A 138 18.91 -15.25 -14.93
N LEU A 139 19.24 -15.03 -16.21
CA LEU A 139 18.60 -14.02 -17.05
C LEU A 139 17.10 -14.31 -17.24
N ALA A 140 16.75 -15.54 -17.62
CA ALA A 140 15.37 -15.95 -17.83
C ALA A 140 14.53 -15.85 -16.54
N ALA A 141 15.08 -16.29 -15.40
CA ALA A 141 14.40 -16.19 -14.10
C ALA A 141 14.19 -14.71 -13.69
N THR A 142 15.18 -13.85 -13.92
CA THR A 142 15.10 -12.41 -13.64
C THR A 142 14.03 -11.74 -14.50
N LEU A 143 14.01 -12.03 -15.80
CA LEU A 143 12.99 -11.49 -16.72
C LEU A 143 11.59 -11.97 -16.36
N ALA A 144 11.41 -13.26 -16.06
CA ALA A 144 10.14 -13.81 -15.63
C ALA A 144 9.66 -13.14 -14.32
N GLN A 145 10.56 -12.96 -13.34
CA GLN A 145 10.22 -12.29 -12.08
C GLN A 145 9.83 -10.83 -12.30
N ILE A 146 10.53 -10.10 -13.18
CA ILE A 146 10.18 -8.72 -13.54
C ILE A 146 8.79 -8.69 -14.20
N VAL A 147 8.55 -9.54 -15.20
CA VAL A 147 7.26 -9.56 -15.92
C VAL A 147 6.11 -9.90 -14.97
N VAL A 148 6.27 -10.91 -14.11
CA VAL A 148 5.22 -11.29 -13.16
C VAL A 148 4.99 -10.19 -12.13
N PHE A 149 6.05 -9.64 -11.54
CA PHE A 149 5.92 -8.62 -10.49
C PHE A 149 5.39 -7.30 -11.03
N TRP A 150 5.98 -6.78 -12.11
CA TRP A 150 5.58 -5.52 -12.71
C TRP A 150 4.26 -5.64 -13.48
N GLY A 151 4.03 -6.74 -14.20
CA GLY A 151 2.76 -7.02 -14.85
C GLY A 151 1.62 -7.16 -13.82
N GLY A 152 1.89 -7.81 -12.69
CA GLY A 152 0.95 -7.85 -11.56
C GLY A 152 0.67 -6.46 -11.00
N ALA A 153 1.72 -5.74 -10.59
CA ALA A 153 1.60 -4.48 -9.86
C ALA A 153 1.13 -3.27 -10.70
N LEU A 154 1.46 -3.23 -11.99
CA LEU A 154 1.13 -2.11 -12.89
C LEU A 154 0.04 -2.43 -13.92
N ALA A 155 -0.33 -3.69 -14.15
CA ALA A 155 -1.41 -4.03 -15.08
C ALA A 155 -2.55 -4.77 -14.38
N VAL A 156 -2.32 -5.99 -13.88
CA VAL A 156 -3.40 -6.85 -13.37
C VAL A 156 -4.13 -6.21 -12.19
N ILE A 157 -3.39 -5.77 -11.16
CA ILE A 157 -3.99 -5.15 -9.97
C ILE A 157 -4.68 -3.83 -10.33
N PRO A 158 -4.04 -2.88 -11.04
CA PRO A 158 -4.72 -1.64 -11.44
C PRO A 158 -5.97 -1.84 -12.29
N ILE A 159 -5.95 -2.76 -13.25
CA ILE A 159 -7.11 -3.07 -14.09
C ILE A 159 -8.25 -3.63 -13.24
N ALA A 160 -7.95 -4.54 -12.31
CA ALA A 160 -8.94 -5.09 -11.39
C ALA A 160 -9.54 -3.98 -10.49
N ILE A 161 -8.70 -3.09 -9.94
CA ILE A 161 -9.15 -1.96 -9.12
C ILE A 161 -10.04 -1.02 -9.94
N ALA A 162 -9.64 -0.65 -11.16
CA ALA A 162 -10.43 0.22 -12.02
C ALA A 162 -11.78 -0.42 -12.42
N ALA A 163 -11.79 -1.73 -12.68
CA ALA A 163 -13.03 -2.47 -12.94
C ALA A 163 -13.96 -2.47 -11.72
N LEU A 164 -13.42 -2.65 -10.51
CA LEU A 164 -14.19 -2.56 -9.27
C LEU A 164 -14.67 -1.12 -9.00
N GLU A 165 -13.85 -0.10 -9.27
CA GLU A 165 -14.23 1.31 -9.16
C GLU A 165 -15.47 1.64 -9.99
N ALA A 166 -15.45 1.22 -11.26
CA ALA A 166 -16.58 1.37 -12.16
C ALA A 166 -17.79 0.55 -11.71
N ARG A 167 -17.56 -0.70 -11.28
CA ARG A 167 -18.62 -1.62 -10.84
C ARG A 167 -19.33 -1.16 -9.58
N TRP A 168 -18.60 -0.56 -8.65
CA TRP A 168 -19.13 0.00 -7.40
C TRP A 168 -19.67 1.42 -7.58
N VAL A 169 -19.62 1.99 -8.78
CA VAL A 169 -20.18 3.32 -9.09
C VAL A 169 -19.58 4.41 -8.18
N VAL A 170 -18.27 4.30 -7.92
CA VAL A 170 -17.49 5.27 -7.12
C VAL A 170 -16.47 6.03 -7.96
N ALA A 171 -16.56 5.91 -9.28
CA ALA A 171 -15.69 6.64 -10.21
C ALA A 171 -15.90 8.16 -10.07
N LEU A 172 -14.80 8.90 -10.08
CA LEU A 172 -14.80 10.36 -10.05
C LEU A 172 -14.43 10.92 -11.42
N PRO A 173 -14.94 12.10 -11.81
CA PRO A 173 -14.56 12.71 -13.07
C PRO A 173 -13.06 13.08 -13.06
N PHE A 174 -12.34 12.68 -14.10
CA PHE A 174 -10.96 13.08 -14.32
C PHE A 174 -10.87 14.21 -15.36
N PRO A 175 -9.93 15.15 -15.20
CA PRO A 175 -9.64 16.14 -16.23
C PRO A 175 -9.22 15.46 -17.55
N SER A 176 -9.57 16.05 -18.69
CA SER A 176 -9.18 15.54 -20.01
C SER A 176 -7.66 15.41 -20.20
N LEU A 177 -6.88 16.23 -19.49
CA LEU A 177 -5.40 16.14 -19.48
C LEU A 177 -4.85 15.02 -18.59
N ALA A 178 -5.67 14.29 -17.84
CA ALA A 178 -5.18 13.22 -16.96
C ALA A 178 -4.43 12.13 -17.74
N TRP A 179 -5.00 11.69 -18.86
CA TRP A 179 -4.39 10.66 -19.71
C TRP A 179 -3.03 11.08 -20.29
N PRO A 180 -2.89 12.21 -21.02
CA PRO A 180 -1.59 12.60 -21.57
C PRO A 180 -0.56 12.90 -20.49
N PHE A 181 -0.97 13.47 -19.35
CA PHE A 181 -0.07 13.66 -18.22
C PHE A 181 0.39 12.32 -17.63
N GLY A 182 -0.52 11.36 -17.47
CA GLY A 182 -0.21 9.99 -17.07
C GLY A 182 0.78 9.31 -18.01
N ALA A 183 0.62 9.46 -19.32
CA ALA A 183 1.52 8.89 -20.32
C ALA A 183 2.95 9.46 -20.19
N VAL A 184 3.08 10.79 -20.09
CA VAL A 184 4.38 11.45 -19.89
C VAL A 184 5.01 11.00 -18.57
N LEU A 185 4.22 10.96 -17.49
CA LEU A 185 4.68 10.56 -16.18
C LEU A 185 5.17 9.11 -16.17
N LEU A 186 4.46 8.20 -16.86
CA LEU A 186 4.84 6.79 -16.99
C LEU A 186 6.18 6.64 -17.72
N VAL A 187 6.39 7.37 -18.82
CA VAL A 187 7.65 7.34 -19.58
C VAL A 187 8.81 7.84 -18.73
N LEU A 188 8.66 8.97 -18.05
CA LEU A 188 9.69 9.54 -17.20
C LEU A 188 10.04 8.63 -16.02
N ALA A 189 9.02 8.08 -15.35
CA ALA A 189 9.21 7.18 -14.23
C ALA A 189 9.82 5.84 -14.65
N SER A 190 9.41 5.30 -15.79
CA SER A 190 10.03 4.08 -16.37
C SER A 190 11.48 4.34 -16.76
N SER A 191 11.80 5.51 -17.32
CA SER A 191 13.19 5.89 -17.63
C SER A 191 14.05 5.95 -16.36
N LEU A 192 13.53 6.54 -15.28
CA LEU A 192 14.20 6.55 -13.97
C LEU A 192 14.38 5.13 -13.41
N GLY A 193 13.36 4.28 -13.52
CA GLY A 193 13.41 2.89 -13.09
C GLY A 193 14.48 2.08 -13.82
N ILE A 194 14.52 2.19 -15.15
CA ILE A 194 15.54 1.55 -16.01
C ILE A 194 16.94 2.06 -15.65
N TRP A 195 17.12 3.37 -15.51
CA TRP A 195 18.42 3.93 -15.12
C TRP A 195 18.89 3.46 -13.74
N SER A 196 17.95 3.31 -12.79
CA SER A 196 18.24 2.79 -11.45
C SER A 196 18.63 1.31 -11.50
N ALA A 197 17.91 0.50 -12.27
CA ALA A 197 18.21 -0.91 -12.47
C ALA A 197 19.58 -1.10 -13.14
N LEU A 198 19.88 -0.34 -14.19
CA LEU A 198 21.18 -0.35 -14.87
C LEU A 198 22.30 0.07 -13.92
N SER A 199 22.09 1.11 -13.11
CA SER A 199 23.10 1.57 -12.14
C SER A 199 23.39 0.50 -11.08
N MET A 200 22.37 -0.23 -10.61
CA MET A 200 22.58 -1.36 -9.70
C MET A 200 23.31 -2.53 -10.36
N SER A 201 22.91 -2.88 -11.58
CA SER A 201 23.49 -3.99 -12.34
C SER A 201 24.96 -3.76 -12.69
N LEU A 202 25.29 -2.55 -13.17
CA LEU A 202 26.61 -2.23 -13.68
C LEU A 202 27.62 -1.84 -12.59
N LEU A 203 27.16 -1.32 -11.44
CA LEU A 203 28.05 -0.79 -10.40
C LEU A 203 27.97 -1.55 -9.06
N GLY A 204 26.92 -2.37 -8.88
CA GLY A 204 26.63 -3.05 -7.61
C GLY A 204 26.97 -4.55 -7.57
N ASP A 205 27.41 -5.16 -8.68
CA ASP A 205 27.62 -6.61 -8.83
C ASP A 205 26.38 -7.43 -8.38
N GLY A 206 25.17 -7.00 -8.77
CA GLY A 206 23.89 -7.65 -8.45
C GLY A 206 22.68 -6.96 -9.11
N THR A 207 21.46 -7.45 -8.87
CA THR A 207 20.22 -6.91 -9.47
C THR A 207 19.37 -6.14 -8.44
N PRO A 208 18.42 -5.31 -8.88
CA PRO A 208 17.48 -4.64 -7.97
C PRO A 208 16.45 -5.56 -7.30
N LEU A 209 16.39 -6.85 -7.64
CA LEU A 209 15.41 -7.77 -7.07
C LEU A 209 15.89 -8.29 -5.70
N PRO A 210 14.97 -8.49 -4.71
CA PRO A 210 15.32 -9.05 -3.39
C PRO A 210 15.99 -10.42 -3.44
N SER A 211 15.86 -11.14 -4.56
CA SER A 211 16.43 -12.46 -4.85
C SER A 211 17.90 -12.44 -5.30
N ALA A 212 18.46 -11.27 -5.62
CA ALA A 212 19.85 -11.12 -6.07
C ALA A 212 20.39 -9.71 -5.76
N MET A 213 20.40 -9.32 -4.48
CA MET A 213 20.83 -7.99 -4.04
C MET A 213 22.31 -7.67 -4.34
N PRO A 214 22.67 -6.40 -4.58
CA PRO A 214 24.03 -5.97 -4.89
C PRO A 214 25.01 -6.24 -3.74
N ASN A 215 26.24 -6.60 -4.08
CA ASN A 215 27.35 -6.85 -3.15
C ASN A 215 28.06 -5.57 -2.71
N ARG A 216 27.86 -4.46 -3.45
CA ARG A 216 28.46 -3.16 -3.17
C ARG A 216 27.39 -2.08 -2.99
N LEU A 217 27.67 -1.10 -2.13
CA LEU A 217 26.79 0.05 -1.95
C LEU A 217 26.84 0.95 -3.21
N VAL A 218 25.72 1.05 -3.91
CA VAL A 218 25.60 1.86 -5.14
C VAL A 218 25.16 3.28 -4.77
N ILE A 219 26.06 4.25 -4.98
CA ILE A 219 25.83 5.69 -4.71
C ILE A 219 25.95 6.57 -5.96
N ALA A 220 25.94 5.96 -7.15
CA ALA A 220 26.09 6.65 -8.44
C ALA A 220 24.83 6.49 -9.32
N GLY A 221 24.82 7.20 -10.46
CA GLY A 221 23.59 7.29 -11.27
C GLY A 221 22.48 7.97 -10.48
N PRO A 222 21.21 7.50 -10.54
CA PRO A 222 20.08 8.13 -9.87
C PRO A 222 20.22 8.15 -8.33
N TYR A 223 21.00 7.21 -7.78
CA TYR A 223 21.29 7.09 -6.34
C TYR A 223 22.07 8.29 -5.77
N ARG A 224 22.72 9.12 -6.61
CA ARG A 224 23.38 10.34 -6.12
C ARG A 224 22.41 11.44 -5.70
N TRP A 225 21.20 11.44 -6.24
CA TRP A 225 20.19 12.47 -5.98
C TRP A 225 19.17 12.03 -4.94
N VAL A 226 18.77 10.76 -4.95
CA VAL A 226 17.75 10.20 -4.07
C VAL A 226 18.14 8.78 -3.68
N ARG A 227 17.91 8.37 -2.43
CA ARG A 227 18.38 7.05 -1.96
C ARG A 227 17.62 5.89 -2.54
N ASN A 228 16.32 6.06 -2.80
CA ASN A 228 15.44 5.01 -3.29
C ASN A 228 14.75 5.42 -4.60
N PRO A 229 15.53 5.65 -5.68
CA PRO A 229 14.98 6.09 -6.98
C PRO A 229 14.05 5.05 -7.59
N MET A 230 14.23 3.76 -7.29
CA MET A 230 13.32 2.71 -7.72
C MET A 230 11.96 2.75 -7.03
N ALA A 231 11.93 3.05 -5.72
CA ALA A 231 10.66 3.25 -5.02
C ALA A 231 9.93 4.46 -5.59
N VAL A 232 10.65 5.57 -5.82
CA VAL A 232 10.12 6.77 -6.48
C VAL A 232 9.55 6.43 -7.86
N ALA A 233 10.30 5.69 -8.69
CA ALA A 233 9.84 5.25 -10.01
C ALA A 233 8.57 4.39 -9.91
N GLY A 234 8.58 3.33 -9.09
CA GLY A 234 7.44 2.42 -8.97
C GLY A 234 6.15 3.08 -8.48
N ILE A 235 6.24 3.95 -7.48
CA ILE A 235 5.08 4.71 -6.97
C ILE A 235 4.57 5.68 -8.04
N THR A 236 5.49 6.38 -8.72
CA THR A 236 5.14 7.32 -9.78
C THR A 236 4.50 6.59 -10.98
N GLN A 237 4.96 5.39 -11.31
CA GLN A 237 4.34 4.54 -12.33
C GLN A 237 2.95 4.09 -11.91
N GLY A 238 2.73 3.73 -10.64
CA GLY A 238 1.39 3.40 -10.13
C GLY A 238 0.42 4.58 -10.23
N VAL A 239 0.86 5.79 -9.87
CA VAL A 239 0.07 7.03 -10.05
C VAL A 239 -0.21 7.29 -11.54
N ALA A 240 0.80 7.14 -12.40
CA ALA A 240 0.65 7.32 -13.84
C ALA A 240 -0.37 6.33 -14.44
N VAL A 241 -0.34 5.07 -14.03
CA VAL A 241 -1.35 4.07 -14.42
C VAL A 241 -2.75 4.48 -13.96
N GLY A 242 -2.89 4.98 -12.73
CA GLY A 242 -4.18 5.49 -12.25
C GLY A 242 -4.72 6.65 -13.10
N LEU A 243 -3.85 7.56 -13.53
CA LEU A 243 -4.22 8.64 -14.44
C LEU A 243 -4.61 8.13 -15.84
N LEU A 244 -3.87 7.16 -16.38
CA LEU A 244 -4.18 6.53 -17.68
C LEU A 244 -5.52 5.79 -17.66
N LEU A 245 -5.85 5.14 -16.54
CA LEU A 245 -7.12 4.46 -16.33
C LEU A 245 -8.24 5.39 -15.86
N SER A 246 -7.95 6.68 -15.61
CA SER A 246 -8.88 7.63 -14.98
C SER A 246 -9.52 7.07 -13.71
N SER A 247 -8.71 6.39 -12.89
CA SER A 247 -9.13 5.71 -11.67
C SER A 247 -8.42 6.30 -10.46
N TRP A 248 -9.20 6.90 -9.56
CA TRP A 248 -8.67 7.49 -8.34
C TRP A 248 -8.33 6.42 -7.29
N LEU A 249 -9.00 5.26 -7.32
CA LEU A 249 -8.65 4.12 -6.46
C LEU A 249 -7.28 3.54 -6.82
N VAL A 250 -6.90 3.52 -8.10
CA VAL A 250 -5.55 3.10 -8.51
C VAL A 250 -4.50 4.10 -8.03
N VAL A 251 -4.78 5.41 -8.10
CA VAL A 251 -3.91 6.44 -7.52
C VAL A 251 -3.79 6.25 -6.00
N ALA A 252 -4.91 6.04 -5.30
CA ALA A 252 -4.93 5.78 -3.87
C ALA A 252 -4.14 4.51 -3.51
N TYR A 253 -4.27 3.44 -4.29
CA TYR A 253 -3.48 2.21 -4.15
C TYR A 253 -1.97 2.49 -4.21
N ALA A 254 -1.51 3.27 -5.19
CA ALA A 254 -0.10 3.63 -5.31
C ALA A 254 0.40 4.46 -4.12
N LEU A 255 -0.38 5.44 -3.66
CA LEU A 255 -0.03 6.29 -2.53
C LEU A 255 -0.05 5.54 -1.20
N LEU A 256 -1.06 4.69 -0.96
CA LEU A 256 -1.12 3.83 0.23
C LEU A 256 0.03 2.82 0.23
N GLY A 257 0.38 2.27 -0.93
CA GLY A 257 1.57 1.45 -1.12
C GLY A 257 2.85 2.19 -0.75
N SER A 258 2.97 3.46 -1.12
CA SER A 258 4.10 4.32 -0.73
C SER A 258 4.19 4.51 0.79
N VAL A 259 3.07 4.75 1.46
CA VAL A 259 3.02 4.89 2.92
C VAL A 259 3.43 3.59 3.58
N LEU A 260 2.86 2.46 3.13
CA LEU A 260 3.21 1.13 3.64
C LEU A 260 4.70 0.84 3.46
N TRP A 261 5.24 1.06 2.26
CA TRP A 261 6.65 0.84 1.99
C TRP A 261 7.53 1.74 2.87
N ASN A 262 7.21 3.03 3.02
CA ASN A 262 8.01 3.97 3.81
C ASN A 262 8.10 3.60 5.30
N TYR A 263 7.01 3.08 5.88
CA TYR A 263 6.96 2.79 7.32
C TYR A 263 7.22 1.32 7.67
N ALA A 264 7.00 0.40 6.74
CA ALA A 264 7.14 -1.02 7.00
C ALA A 264 8.37 -1.66 6.33
N VAL A 265 8.66 -1.30 5.07
CA VAL A 265 9.70 -1.94 4.27
C VAL A 265 11.02 -1.19 4.37
N ARG A 266 11.01 0.12 4.14
CA ARG A 266 12.20 0.99 4.18
C ARG A 266 13.01 0.84 5.47
N PRO A 267 12.43 0.80 6.69
CA PRO A 267 13.24 0.64 7.90
C PRO A 267 13.98 -0.71 7.96
N LEU A 268 13.42 -1.76 7.36
CA LEU A 268 14.05 -3.07 7.27
C LEU A 268 15.19 -3.05 6.24
N GLU A 269 14.96 -2.44 5.07
CA GLU A 269 15.98 -2.25 4.03
C GLU A 269 17.15 -1.40 4.54
N GLU A 270 16.88 -0.26 5.18
CA GLU A 270 17.93 0.61 5.72
C GLU A 270 18.70 -0.06 6.86
N ALA A 271 18.06 -0.89 7.68
CA ALA A 271 18.73 -1.66 8.73
C ALA A 271 19.65 -2.76 8.15
N ASP A 272 19.22 -3.46 7.09
CA ASP A 272 20.08 -4.42 6.37
C ASP A 272 21.30 -3.73 5.74
N LEU A 273 21.08 -2.60 5.06
CA LEU A 273 22.15 -1.81 4.46
C LEU A 273 23.14 -1.29 5.51
N GLU A 274 22.65 -0.83 6.67
CA GLU A 274 23.51 -0.39 7.77
C GLU A 274 24.30 -1.56 8.38
N ALA A 275 23.68 -2.74 8.54
CA ALA A 275 24.36 -3.93 9.04
C ALA A 275 25.47 -4.41 8.09
N ARG A 276 25.26 -4.31 6.77
CA ARG A 276 26.21 -4.79 5.74
C ARG A 276 27.32 -3.79 5.42
N PHE A 277 27.01 -2.50 5.35
CA PHE A 277 27.93 -1.47 4.85
C PHE A 277 28.37 -0.46 5.91
N GLY A 278 27.81 -0.52 7.13
CA GLY A 278 28.27 0.25 8.29
C GLY A 278 28.34 1.76 8.05
N GLU A 279 29.51 2.34 8.32
CA GLU A 279 29.73 3.79 8.26
C GLU A 279 29.54 4.38 6.86
N SER A 280 29.91 3.65 5.82
CA SER A 280 29.75 4.07 4.42
C SER A 280 28.28 4.36 4.10
N PHE A 281 27.37 3.50 4.58
CA PHE A 281 25.94 3.71 4.40
C PHE A 281 25.41 4.87 5.27
N ARG A 282 25.87 5.01 6.52
CA ARG A 282 25.49 6.16 7.36
C ARG A 282 25.84 7.50 6.70
N ARG A 283 27.08 7.63 6.21
CA ARG A 283 27.54 8.83 5.52
C ARG A 283 26.71 9.13 4.26
N TYR A 284 26.35 8.09 3.51
CA TYR A 284 25.46 8.23 2.36
C TYR A 284 24.03 8.65 2.76
N ARG A 285 23.47 8.02 3.81
CA ARG A 285 22.16 8.33 4.38
C ARG A 285 22.02 9.79 4.82
N ASP A 286 23.08 10.35 5.41
CA ASP A 286 23.07 11.72 5.90
C ASP A 286 23.21 12.75 4.76
N ARG A 287 23.85 12.37 3.65
CA ARG A 287 24.06 13.24 2.49
C ARG A 287 22.85 13.27 1.54
N VAL A 288 22.23 12.12 1.30
CA VAL A 288 21.18 11.93 0.28
C VAL A 288 19.84 11.64 0.95
N ARG A 289 18.76 12.30 0.50
CA ARG A 289 17.42 12.09 1.08
C ARG A 289 16.74 10.86 0.48
N CYS A 290 15.79 10.28 1.22
CA CYS A 290 15.09 9.06 0.78
C CYS A 290 14.16 9.30 -0.43
N TRP A 291 13.42 10.41 -0.41
CA TRP A 291 12.34 10.68 -1.37
C TRP A 291 12.58 11.91 -2.24
N VAL A 292 13.19 12.95 -1.67
CA VAL A 292 13.34 14.25 -2.33
C VAL A 292 14.73 14.32 -2.97
N PRO A 293 14.84 14.55 -4.29
CA PRO A 293 16.13 14.73 -4.94
C PRO A 293 16.93 15.86 -4.29
N ARG A 294 18.22 15.61 -4.06
CA ARG A 294 19.19 16.62 -3.62
C ARG A 294 20.28 16.76 -4.68
N VAL A 295 20.68 17.99 -4.98
CA VAL A 295 21.84 18.23 -5.85
C VAL A 295 23.09 17.72 -5.12
N PRO A 296 23.88 16.81 -5.72
CA PRO A 296 25.11 16.31 -5.10
C PRO A 296 26.09 17.47 -4.87
N ALA A 297 26.76 17.48 -3.71
CA ALA A 297 27.89 18.37 -3.51
C ALA A 297 28.99 18.07 -4.57
N PRO A 298 29.73 19.09 -5.06
CA PRO A 298 30.87 18.86 -5.93
C PRO A 298 31.82 17.83 -5.31
N ARG A 299 32.44 16.98 -6.14
CA ARG A 299 33.46 16.04 -5.67
C ARG A 299 34.65 16.85 -5.17
N GLU A 300 34.98 16.70 -3.88
CA GLU A 300 36.31 17.04 -3.34
C GLU A 300 37.32 15.99 -3.81
#